data_AF-A0A7G5N2Y1-F1
#
_entry.id   AF-A0A7G5N2Y1-F1
#
_cell.length_a   1.000
_cell.length_b   1.000
_cell.length_c   1.000
_cell.angle_alpha   90.00
_cell.angle_beta   90.00
_cell.angle_gamma   90.00
#
_symmetry.space_group_name_H-M   'P 1'
#
loop_
_entity.id
_entity.type
_entity.pdbx_description
1 polymer ?
#
loop_
_entity_poly.entity_id
_entity_poly.type
_entity_poly.pdbx_seq_one_letter_code
_entity_poly.pdbx_strand_id
1 'polypeptide(L)' 'MEIRKLEIDFDTGVLKINDREINEYPILATLPGPDGWVQRKLFNPELATGNKEECDRLDVTYRPSKSTLL' A
#
# COMPACT_ATOMS: atom_id res chain seq x y z
N MET A 1 -13.08 2.17 -5.47
CA MET A 1 -12.38 3.34 -6.06
C MET A 1 -11.78 2.94 -7.40
N GLU A 2 -11.84 3.78 -8.44
CA GLU A 2 -11.08 3.58 -9.68
C GLU A 2 -9.66 4.16 -9.50
N ILE A 3 -8.62 3.37 -9.83
CA ILE A 3 -7.21 3.77 -9.74
C ILE A 3 -6.63 3.80 -11.16
N ARG A 4 -6.29 5.00 -11.65
CA ARG A 4 -5.59 5.20 -12.94
C ARG A 4 -4.12 5.52 -12.76
N LYS A 5 -3.76 6.11 -11.62
CA LYS A 5 -2.38 6.40 -11.23
C LYS A 5 -2.20 6.08 -9.76
N LEU A 6 -1.11 5.40 -9.43
CA LEU A 6 -0.72 5.06 -8.07
C LEU A 6 0.75 5.43 -7.86
N GLU A 7 1.02 6.21 -6.81
CA GLU A 7 2.36 6.51 -6.32
C GLU A 7 2.43 6.05 -4.87
N ILE A 8 3.31 5.08 -4.60
CA ILE A 8 3.58 4.58 -3.24
C ILE A 8 5.08 4.55 -3.04
N ASP A 9 5.52 5.12 -1.93
CA ASP A 9 6.89 5.04 -1.45
C ASP A 9 6.87 4.80 0.07
N PHE A 10 7.38 3.64 0.48
CA PHE A 10 7.42 3.27 1.89
C PHE A 10 8.54 3.97 2.65
N ASP A 11 9.62 4.35 2.00
CA ASP A 11 10.77 5.01 2.62
C ASP A 11 10.46 6.48 2.90
N THR A 12 9.89 7.17 1.90
CA THR A 12 9.49 8.59 2.05
C THR A 12 8.09 8.79 2.61
N GLY A 13 7.28 7.72 2.68
CA GLY A 13 5.94 7.77 3.24
C GLY A 13 4.90 8.42 2.32
N VAL A 14 5.09 8.36 1.01
CA VAL A 14 4.15 8.89 0.02
C VAL A 14 3.08 7.84 -0.32
N LEU A 15 1.81 8.25 -0.30
CA LEU A 15 0.68 7.52 -0.89
C LEU A 15 -0.22 8.50 -1.65
N LYS A 16 -0.22 8.41 -2.98
CA LYS A 16 -1.14 9.16 -3.84
C LYS A 16 -1.90 8.25 -4.77
N ILE A 17 -3.20 8.51 -4.89
CA ILE A 17 -4.07 7.84 -5.85
C ILE A 17 -4.67 8.91 -6.76
N ASN A 18 -4.49 8.77 -8.07
CA ASN A 18 -4.93 9.74 -9.07
C ASN A 18 -4.44 11.17 -8.76
N ASP A 19 -3.14 11.31 -8.45
CA ASP A 19 -2.47 12.57 -8.07
C ASP A 19 -2.95 13.24 -6.77
N ARG A 20 -3.87 12.60 -6.05
CA ARG A 20 -4.37 13.06 -4.75
C ARG A 20 -3.69 12.31 -3.63
N GLU A 21 -3.12 13.05 -2.68
CA GLU A 21 -2.65 12.50 -1.40
C GLU A 21 -3.84 12.03 -0.57
N ILE A 22 -3.77 10.81 -0.04
CA ILE A 22 -4.87 10.23 0.72
C ILE A 22 -4.58 10.35 2.21
N ASN A 23 -5.29 11.25 2.88
CA ASN A 23 -5.10 11.63 4.29
C ASN A 23 -6.41 11.66 5.10
N GLU A 24 -7.49 11.10 4.56
CA GLU A 24 -8.84 11.17 5.15
C GLU A 24 -9.16 9.96 6.05
N TYR A 25 -8.44 8.85 5.87
CA TYR A 25 -8.66 7.58 6.57
C TYR A 25 -7.33 6.80 6.71
N PRO A 26 -7.21 5.93 7.72
CA PRO A 26 -6.05 5.06 7.86
C PRO A 26 -6.04 4.02 6.75
N ILE A 27 -4.89 3.84 6.10
CA ILE A 27 -4.73 2.88 4.99
C ILE A 27 -3.58 1.93 5.29
N LEU A 28 -3.89 0.65 5.32
CA LEU A 28 -2.87 -0.40 5.32
C LEU A 28 -2.52 -0.77 3.87
N ALA A 29 -1.37 -0.30 3.42
CA ALA A 29 -0.84 -0.69 2.12
C ALA A 29 0.03 -1.95 2.25
N THR A 30 -0.17 -2.90 1.35
CA THR A 30 0.66 -4.10 1.20
C THR A 30 1.37 -4.06 -0.15
N LEU A 31 2.71 -4.09 -0.14
CA LEU A 31 3.54 -4.21 -1.33
C LEU A 31 4.22 -5.58 -1.38
N PRO A 32 4.48 -6.13 -2.58
CA PRO A 32 5.39 -7.26 -2.71
C PRO A 32 6.80 -6.82 -2.27
N GLY A 33 7.49 -7.70 -1.56
CA GLY A 33 8.88 -7.52 -1.16
C GLY A 33 9.77 -8.67 -1.65
N PRO A 34 11.05 -8.65 -1.28
CA PRO A 34 12.01 -9.65 -1.71
C PRO A 34 11.60 -11.06 -1.25
N ASP A 35 11.95 -12.06 -2.06
CA ASP A 35 11.73 -13.48 -1.77
C ASP A 35 10.27 -13.85 -1.43
N GLY A 36 9.31 -13.10 -1.98
CA GLY A 36 7.88 -13.32 -1.76
C GLY A 36 7.35 -12.81 -0.41
N TRP A 37 8.20 -12.20 0.42
CA TRP A 37 7.75 -11.56 1.65
C TRP A 37 7.03 -10.26 1.35
N VAL A 38 5.85 -10.06 1.95
CA VAL A 38 5.12 -8.81 1.78
C VAL A 38 5.61 -7.74 2.76
N GLN A 39 5.64 -6.51 2.28
CA GLN A 39 5.92 -5.33 3.09
C GLN A 39 4.59 -4.64 3.39
N ARG A 40 4.43 -4.13 4.61
CA ARG A 40 3.21 -3.44 5.03
C ARG A 40 3.54 -2.10 5.66
N LYS A 41 2.76 -1.08 5.34
CA LYS A 41 2.84 0.24 5.96
C LYS A 41 1.44 0.77 6.23
N LEU A 42 1.23 1.28 7.44
CA LEU A 42 0.02 2.01 7.82
C LEU A 42 0.26 3.50 7.53
N PHE A 43 -0.52 4.05 6.62
CA PHE A 43 -0.61 5.47 6.35
C PHE A 43 -1.71 6.09 7.20
N ASN A 44 -1.54 7.36 7.58
CA ASN A 44 -2.41 8.11 8.49
C ASN A 44 -2.72 7.37 9.80
N PRO A 45 -1.70 6.83 10.51
CA PRO A 45 -1.90 6.01 11.71
C PRO A 45 -2.61 6.76 12.84
N GLU A 46 -2.53 8.09 12.86
CA GLU A 46 -3.23 8.95 13.82
C GLU A 46 -4.76 8.91 13.69
N LEU A 47 -5.27 8.50 12.53
CA LEU A 47 -6.70 8.31 12.29
C LEU A 47 -7.17 6.89 12.64
N ALA A 48 -6.26 5.99 13.02
CA ALA A 48 -6.60 4.62 13.37
C ALA A 48 -7.14 4.52 14.80
N THR A 49 -8.23 3.78 14.96
CA THR A 49 -8.87 3.51 16.27
C THR A 49 -8.26 2.29 16.99
N GLY A 50 -7.33 1.58 16.33
CA GLY A 50 -6.84 0.27 16.74
C GLY A 50 -7.69 -0.90 16.24
N ASN A 51 -8.86 -0.64 15.65
CA ASN A 51 -9.67 -1.65 14.98
C ASN A 51 -9.20 -1.86 13.53
N LYS A 52 -8.80 -3.09 13.20
CA LYS A 52 -8.27 -3.44 11.86
C LYS A 52 -9.33 -3.41 10.75
N GLU A 53 -10.61 -3.45 11.10
CA GLU A 53 -11.72 -3.41 10.14
C GLU A 53 -12.04 -1.98 9.68
N GLU A 54 -11.55 -0.97 10.40
CA GLU A 54 -11.76 0.45 10.09
C GLU A 54 -10.62 1.04 9.24
N CYS A 55 -9.65 0.20 8.83
CA CYS A 55 -8.57 0.59 7.94
C CYS A 55 -8.89 0.17 6.51
N ASP A 56 -8.83 1.13 5.59
CA ASP A 56 -8.83 0.84 4.17
C ASP A 56 -7.59 0.00 3.81
N ARG A 57 -7.74 -0.88 2.80
CA ARG A 57 -6.67 -1.79 2.39
C ARG A 57 -6.31 -1.58 0.92
N LEU A 58 -5.03 -1.43 0.68
CA LEU A 58 -4.46 -1.32 -0.65
C LEU A 58 -3.43 -2.43 -0.87
N ASP A 59 -3.87 -3.52 -1.48
CA ASP A 59 -3.02 -4.68 -1.76
C ASP A 59 -2.51 -4.65 -3.21
N VAL A 60 -1.20 -4.43 -3.37
CA VAL A 60 -0.54 -4.45 -4.68
C VAL A 60 0.06 -5.82 -4.92
N THR A 61 -0.15 -6.39 -6.11
CA THR A 61 0.47 -7.65 -6.52
C THR A 61 1.34 -7.43 -7.75
N TYR A 62 2.58 -7.90 -7.71
CA TYR A 62 3.46 -8.00 -8.87
C TYR A 62 3.57 -9.47 -9.29
N ARG A 63 3.26 -9.77 -10.56
CA ARG A 63 3.31 -11.13 -11.11
C ARG A 63 4.33 -11.17 -12.25
N PRO A 64 5.57 -11.61 -11.99
CA PRO A 64 6.56 -11.74 -13.06
C PRO A 64 6.11 -12.81 -14.06
N SER A 65 6.33 -12.58 -15.35
CA SER A 65 5.96 -13.53 -16.41
C SER A 65 6.93 -14.71 -16.52
N LYS A 66 8.14 -14.59 -15.98
CA LYS A 66 9.15 -15.66 -15.88
C LYS A 66 9.67 -15.73 -14.45
N SER A 67 9.61 -16.91 -13.85
CA SER A 67 10.23 -17.19 -12.56
C SER A 67 11.74 -17.14 -12.74
N THR A 68 12.38 -16.06 -12.27
CA THR A 68 13.82 -16.11 -12.06
C THR A 68 13.99 -16.75 -10.70
N LEU A 69 14.18 -18.07 -10.70
CA LEU A 69 14.77 -18.76 -9.56
C LEU A 69 16.16 -18.15 -9.40
N LEU A 70 16.33 -17.34 -8.36
CA LEU A 70 17.64 -17.09 -7.78
C LEU A 70 17.87 -18.13 -6.68
#